data_AF-A0A0W8E4E2-F1
#
_entry.id   AF-A0A0W8E4E2-F1
#
_cell.length_a   1.000
_cell.length_b   1.000
_cell.length_c   1.000
_cell.angle_alpha   90.00
_cell.angle_beta   90.00
_cell.angle_gamma   90.00
#
_symmetry.space_group_name_H-M   'P 1'
#
loop_
_entity.id
_entity.type
_entity.pdbx_description
1 polymer ?
#
loop_
_entity_poly.entity_id
_entity_poly.type
_entity_poly.pdbx_seq_one_letter_code
_entity_poly.pdbx_strand_id
1 'polypeptide(L)'
;MFKRPKAQIIIGLMAAWFLISIYFYFQHLVTVKTDLLFEKMDFGDESIIITELRLDNYQRKPREAWDNLPWYYNTKIPHQILYRFSEAILFYSSPYTKYDDSGFLTVRGMKIGSIDNQEPHKSLDDFRERYNIRIADFEDQPFSRDSRSSATIENNANILHFQHDDVPVSDDIDTIKFVVTDNQTGLYQTLFLHPQWEEHKLSYFSRYSIYPSRNYEPGKTAKTFVNSILDEHRYISEKLLHPKCRKNIDWSILDHELWDSQREDCVLYEGSYQGFHDVFSYYMNFTNSDGADAPITASQKIYLLFQDDTWKVLDVSPLENVRQ
;
A
#
# COMPACT_ATOMS: atom_id res chain seq x y z
N MET A 1 -57.65 -5.90 -17.03
CA MET A 1 -57.02 -7.23 -17.18
C MET A 1 -55.86 -7.09 -18.15
N PHE A 2 -54.65 -6.84 -17.64
CA PHE A 2 -53.53 -6.38 -18.46
C PHE A 2 -53.08 -7.45 -19.46
N LYS A 3 -53.28 -7.17 -20.76
CA LYS A 3 -52.58 -7.79 -21.89
C LYS A 3 -51.07 -7.50 -21.78
N ARG A 4 -50.33 -8.15 -20.88
CA ARG A 4 -48.87 -7.95 -20.80
C ARG A 4 -48.09 -9.24 -20.52
N PRO A 5 -48.26 -10.31 -21.33
CA PRO A 5 -47.37 -11.47 -21.26
C PRO A 5 -45.89 -11.05 -21.38
N LYS A 6 -45.60 -9.99 -22.14
CA LYS A 6 -44.25 -9.40 -22.25
C LYS A 6 -43.70 -8.87 -20.92
N ALA A 7 -44.54 -8.25 -20.08
CA ALA A 7 -44.08 -7.73 -18.79
C ALA A 7 -43.77 -8.86 -17.81
N GLN A 8 -44.57 -9.93 -17.81
CA GLN A 8 -44.30 -11.12 -17.00
C GLN A 8 -43.00 -11.81 -17.42
N ILE A 9 -42.72 -11.89 -18.72
CA ILE A 9 -41.44 -12.42 -19.24
C ILE A 9 -40.27 -11.56 -18.76
N ILE A 10 -40.37 -10.22 -18.87
CA ILE A 10 -39.29 -9.32 -18.42
C ILE A 10 -39.05 -9.47 -16.92
N ILE A 11 -40.11 -9.50 -16.10
CA ILE A 11 -40.00 -9.69 -14.65
C ILE A 11 -39.35 -11.04 -14.34
N GLY A 12 -39.73 -12.11 -15.04
CA GLY A 12 -39.13 -13.43 -14.87
C GLY A 12 -37.63 -13.43 -15.20
N LEU A 13 -37.23 -12.77 -16.30
CA LEU A 13 -35.82 -12.61 -16.67
C LEU A 13 -35.04 -11.80 -15.64
N MET A 14 -35.61 -10.71 -15.13
CA MET A 14 -34.97 -9.90 -14.10
C MET A 14 -34.83 -10.67 -12.79
N ALA A 15 -35.83 -11.46 -12.38
CA ALA A 15 -35.76 -12.30 -11.20
C ALA A 15 -34.69 -13.38 -11.33
N ALA A 16 -34.62 -14.06 -12.49
CA ALA A 16 -33.58 -15.03 -12.77
C ALA A 16 -32.18 -14.40 -12.74
N TRP A 17 -32.01 -13.25 -13.39
CA TRP A 17 -30.75 -12.50 -13.37
C TRP A 17 -30.36 -12.07 -11.95
N PHE A 18 -31.32 -11.61 -11.14
CA PHE A 18 -31.09 -11.24 -9.74
C PHE A 18 -30.63 -12.44 -8.90
N LEU A 19 -31.26 -13.61 -9.04
CA LEU A 19 -30.84 -14.83 -8.34
C LEU A 19 -29.43 -15.28 -8.74
N ILE A 20 -29.10 -15.21 -10.03
CA ILE A 20 -27.75 -15.49 -10.54
C ILE A 20 -26.75 -14.49 -9.95
N SER A 21 -27.10 -13.20 -9.89
CA SER A 21 -26.26 -12.15 -9.31
C SER A 21 -25.96 -12.41 -7.84
N ILE A 22 -26.96 -12.82 -7.06
CA ILE A 22 -26.80 -13.20 -5.65
C ILE A 22 -25.85 -14.40 -5.51
N TYR A 23 -26.04 -15.43 -6.34
CA TYR A 23 -25.18 -16.61 -6.33
C TYR A 23 -23.70 -16.23 -6.55
N PHE A 24 -23.41 -15.44 -7.60
CA PHE A 24 -22.06 -14.96 -7.86
C PHE A 24 -21.53 -14.04 -6.76
N TYR A 25 -22.39 -13.21 -6.15
CA TYR A 25 -21.99 -12.35 -5.03
C TYR A 25 -21.41 -13.17 -3.88
N PHE A 26 -22.06 -14.28 -3.50
CA PHE A 26 -21.55 -15.17 -2.45
C PHE A 26 -20.28 -15.93 -2.87
N GLN A 27 -20.13 -16.25 -4.16
CA GLN A 27 -18.87 -16.81 -4.67
C GLN A 27 -17.69 -15.84 -4.55
N HIS A 28 -17.95 -14.53 -4.57
CA HIS A 28 -16.93 -13.50 -4.40
C HIS A 28 -16.69 -13.09 -2.95
N LEU A 29 -17.47 -13.60 -1.99
CA LEU A 29 -17.23 -13.35 -0.58
C LEU A 29 -15.97 -14.10 -0.15
N VAL A 30 -14.92 -13.36 0.16
CA VAL A 30 -13.63 -13.91 0.59
C VAL A 30 -13.28 -13.38 1.97
N THR A 31 -12.41 -14.10 2.67
CA THR A 31 -11.91 -13.73 4.00
C THR A 31 -10.45 -13.36 3.87
N VAL A 32 -10.10 -12.23 4.46
CA VAL A 32 -8.72 -11.76 4.58
C VAL A 32 -8.47 -11.51 6.06
N LYS A 33 -7.41 -12.12 6.59
CA LYS A 33 -6.91 -11.81 7.93
C LYS A 33 -5.70 -10.91 7.78
N THR A 34 -5.63 -9.86 8.58
CA THR A 34 -4.48 -8.94 8.59
C THR A 34 -3.98 -8.73 10.00
N ASP A 35 -2.68 -8.49 10.14
CA ASP A 35 -2.06 -8.09 11.39
C ASP A 35 -0.99 -7.01 11.11
N LEU A 36 -1.02 -5.95 11.92
CA LEU A 36 -0.13 -4.80 11.80
C LEU A 36 0.94 -4.88 12.89
N LEU A 37 2.21 -5.00 12.50
CA LEU A 37 3.29 -5.36 13.42
C LEU A 37 4.30 -4.24 13.68
N PHE A 38 4.66 -3.47 12.64
CA PHE A 38 5.68 -2.42 12.69
C PHE A 38 7.00 -2.83 13.37
N GLU A 39 7.38 -4.10 13.27
CA GLU A 39 8.58 -4.65 13.89
C GLU A 39 9.83 -4.29 13.08
N LYS A 40 10.86 -3.79 13.76
CA LYS A 40 12.10 -3.28 13.15
C LYS A 40 13.28 -4.22 13.42
N MET A 41 14.07 -4.49 12.37
CA MET A 41 15.33 -5.23 12.42
C MET A 41 16.46 -4.38 11.87
N ASP A 42 17.51 -4.16 12.68
CA ASP A 42 18.63 -3.28 12.33
C ASP A 42 19.86 -4.05 11.79
N PHE A 43 20.26 -3.76 10.56
CA PHE A 43 21.42 -4.34 9.86
C PHE A 43 22.54 -3.31 9.68
N GLY A 44 22.92 -2.65 10.77
CA GLY A 44 23.96 -1.62 10.77
C GLY A 44 23.42 -0.27 10.30
N ASP A 45 23.69 0.11 9.06
CA ASP A 45 23.25 1.37 8.44
C ASP A 45 21.87 1.28 7.78
N GLU A 46 21.33 0.07 7.69
CA GLU A 46 20.01 -0.21 7.12
C GLU A 46 19.10 -0.87 8.16
N SER A 47 17.80 -0.67 8.03
CA SER A 47 16.78 -1.32 8.84
C SER A 47 15.69 -1.90 7.94
N ILE A 48 15.14 -3.04 8.34
CA ILE A 48 13.96 -3.63 7.72
C ILE A 48 12.81 -3.52 8.72
N ILE A 49 11.70 -2.90 8.31
CA ILE A 49 10.48 -2.78 9.10
C ILE A 49 9.41 -3.67 8.47
N ILE A 50 8.86 -4.60 9.24
CA ILE A 50 7.72 -5.44 8.85
C ILE A 50 6.45 -4.70 9.24
N THR A 51 5.63 -4.33 8.26
CA THR A 51 4.44 -3.50 8.49
C THR A 51 3.17 -4.31 8.61
N GLU A 52 3.04 -5.38 7.82
CA GLU A 52 1.78 -6.12 7.69
C GLU A 52 2.07 -7.60 7.42
N LEU A 53 1.37 -8.45 8.18
CA LEU A 53 1.08 -9.83 7.78
C LEU A 53 -0.34 -9.90 7.23
N ARG A 54 -0.51 -10.69 6.19
CA ARG A 54 -1.81 -10.87 5.56
C ARG A 54 -2.00 -12.31 5.14
N LEU A 55 -3.15 -12.89 5.47
CA LEU A 55 -3.57 -14.21 5.05
C LEU A 55 -4.83 -14.09 4.19
N ASP A 56 -4.68 -14.39 2.90
CA ASP A 56 -5.80 -14.39 1.95
C ASP A 56 -6.32 -15.81 1.77
N ASN A 57 -7.61 -16.06 2.08
CA ASN A 57 -8.23 -17.37 1.86
C ASN A 57 -8.62 -17.64 0.40
N TYR A 58 -8.06 -16.87 -0.54
CA TYR A 58 -8.45 -16.92 -1.93
C TYR A 58 -7.28 -16.65 -2.86
N GLN A 59 -7.33 -17.25 -4.03
CA GLN A 59 -6.43 -16.93 -5.13
C GLN A 59 -7.23 -16.39 -6.30
N ARG A 60 -6.71 -15.30 -6.91
CA ARG A 60 -7.21 -14.86 -8.21
C ARG A 60 -6.81 -15.88 -9.24
N LYS A 61 -7.77 -16.35 -10.04
CA LYS A 61 -7.43 -17.06 -11.26
C LYS A 61 -6.52 -16.15 -12.08
N PRO A 62 -5.35 -16.65 -12.53
CA PRO A 62 -4.48 -15.87 -13.38
C PRO A 62 -5.33 -15.34 -14.53
N ARG A 63 -5.19 -14.05 -14.86
CA ARG A 63 -5.74 -13.57 -16.11
C ARG A 63 -4.97 -14.33 -17.18
N GLU A 64 -5.59 -15.35 -17.78
CA GLU A 64 -5.10 -15.89 -19.04
C GLU A 64 -4.83 -14.69 -19.94
N ALA A 65 -3.61 -14.67 -20.46
CA ALA A 65 -2.82 -13.50 -20.71
C ALA A 65 -3.55 -12.36 -21.44
N TRP A 66 -3.06 -11.15 -21.20
CA TRP A 66 -3.37 -9.95 -22.00
C TRP A 66 -3.10 -10.15 -23.51
N ASP A 67 -2.52 -11.28 -23.89
CA ASP A 67 -2.34 -11.76 -25.26
C ASP A 67 -3.68 -12.06 -25.98
N ASN A 68 -4.78 -12.29 -25.23
CA ASN A 68 -6.13 -12.45 -25.78
C ASN A 68 -7.12 -11.49 -25.10
N LEU A 69 -6.85 -10.18 -25.18
CA LEU A 69 -7.83 -9.19 -24.73
C LEU A 69 -9.18 -9.42 -25.43
N PRO A 70 -10.29 -9.56 -24.66
CA PRO A 70 -11.60 -9.76 -25.24
C PRO A 70 -11.97 -8.68 -26.26
N TRP A 71 -12.75 -9.05 -27.29
CA TRP A 71 -13.12 -8.19 -28.42
C TRP A 71 -13.63 -6.79 -28.02
N TYR A 72 -14.24 -6.66 -26.85
CA TYR A 72 -14.81 -5.40 -26.37
C TYR A 72 -13.75 -4.33 -26.03
N TYR A 73 -12.49 -4.72 -25.79
CA TYR A 73 -11.38 -3.76 -25.62
C TYR A 73 -10.99 -3.03 -26.91
N ASN A 74 -11.35 -3.58 -28.08
CA ASN A 74 -11.09 -2.97 -29.39
C ASN A 74 -12.27 -2.12 -29.90
N THR A 75 -13.24 -1.81 -29.04
CA THR A 75 -14.42 -1.03 -29.41
C THR A 75 -14.20 0.47 -29.18
N LYS A 76 -14.90 1.32 -29.94
CA LYS A 76 -14.90 2.78 -29.73
C LYS A 76 -15.80 3.23 -28.57
N ILE A 77 -16.07 2.35 -27.60
CA ILE A 77 -16.93 2.67 -26.46
C ILE A 77 -16.17 3.60 -25.51
N PRO A 78 -16.80 4.65 -24.97
CA PRO A 78 -16.19 5.50 -23.94
C PRO A 78 -15.64 4.67 -22.79
N HIS A 79 -14.42 4.99 -22.35
CA HIS A 79 -13.68 4.21 -21.35
C HIS A 79 -14.48 3.96 -20.07
N GLN A 80 -15.31 4.91 -19.63
CA GLN A 80 -16.15 4.76 -18.45
C GLN A 80 -17.17 3.63 -18.58
N ILE A 81 -17.79 3.48 -19.75
CA ILE A 81 -18.77 2.41 -20.01
C ILE A 81 -18.05 1.08 -20.16
N LEU A 82 -16.91 1.07 -20.87
CA LEU A 82 -16.07 -0.11 -21.03
C LEU A 82 -15.61 -0.66 -19.67
N TYR A 83 -15.18 0.22 -18.76
CA TYR A 83 -14.81 -0.14 -17.40
C TYR A 83 -15.96 -0.82 -16.66
N ARG A 84 -17.14 -0.20 -16.59
CA ARG A 84 -18.31 -0.79 -15.92
C ARG A 84 -18.74 -2.13 -16.53
N PHE A 85 -18.69 -2.23 -17.85
CA PHE A 85 -19.01 -3.45 -18.57
C PHE A 85 -18.01 -4.58 -18.25
N SER A 86 -16.71 -4.29 -18.29
CA SER A 86 -15.66 -5.24 -17.93
C SER A 86 -15.74 -5.69 -16.47
N GLU A 87 -16.05 -4.78 -15.53
CA GLU A 87 -16.28 -5.12 -14.13
C GLU A 87 -17.42 -6.14 -13.98
N ALA A 88 -18.54 -5.92 -14.69
CA ALA A 88 -19.67 -6.83 -14.69
C ALA A 88 -19.33 -8.19 -15.30
N ILE A 89 -18.62 -8.23 -16.44
CA ILE A 89 -18.16 -9.50 -17.02
C ILE A 89 -17.29 -10.27 -16.05
N LEU A 90 -16.29 -9.61 -15.46
CA LEU A 90 -15.36 -10.23 -14.51
C LEU A 90 -16.08 -10.77 -13.27
N PHE A 91 -17.13 -10.09 -12.80
CA PHE A 91 -17.98 -10.59 -11.72
C PHE A 91 -18.63 -11.93 -12.07
N TYR A 92 -19.09 -12.13 -13.31
CA TYR A 92 -19.72 -13.40 -13.71
C TYR A 92 -18.75 -14.45 -14.25
N SER A 93 -17.55 -14.07 -14.70
CA SER A 93 -16.63 -14.99 -15.38
C SER A 93 -15.49 -15.48 -14.50
N SER A 94 -15.11 -14.71 -13.48
CA SER A 94 -13.86 -14.91 -12.76
C SER A 94 -14.06 -15.00 -11.24
N PRO A 95 -14.90 -15.94 -10.73
CA PRO A 95 -14.95 -16.20 -9.30
C PRO A 95 -13.59 -16.70 -8.81
N TYR A 96 -13.27 -16.36 -7.57
CA TYR A 96 -12.02 -16.76 -6.92
C TYR A 96 -11.98 -18.27 -6.67
N THR A 97 -10.76 -18.81 -6.57
CA THR A 97 -10.54 -20.09 -5.91
C THR A 97 -10.46 -19.82 -4.41
N LYS A 98 -11.38 -20.37 -3.62
CA LYS A 98 -11.37 -20.24 -2.16
C LYS A 98 -10.68 -21.43 -1.52
N TYR A 99 -10.09 -21.17 -0.36
CA TYR A 99 -9.38 -22.13 0.46
C TYR A 99 -10.00 -22.03 1.86
N ASP A 100 -10.73 -23.05 2.26
CA ASP A 100 -11.54 -22.98 3.49
C ASP A 100 -10.67 -23.19 4.75
N ASP A 101 -9.66 -24.07 4.67
CA ASP A 101 -8.78 -24.44 5.79
C ASP A 101 -7.33 -23.94 5.61
N SER A 102 -7.07 -23.15 4.57
CA SER A 102 -5.74 -22.62 4.27
C SER A 102 -5.83 -21.25 3.62
N GLY A 103 -4.72 -20.54 3.56
CA GLY A 103 -4.62 -19.25 2.89
C GLY A 103 -3.22 -18.96 2.42
N PHE A 104 -3.08 -17.88 1.65
CA PHE A 104 -1.80 -17.41 1.17
C PHE A 104 -1.27 -16.35 2.11
N LEU A 105 -0.16 -16.67 2.78
CA LEU A 105 0.54 -15.71 3.62
C LEU A 105 1.32 -14.73 2.75
N THR A 106 1.12 -13.46 3.02
CA THR A 106 1.83 -12.32 2.44
C THR A 106 2.48 -11.54 3.56
N VAL A 107 3.77 -11.23 3.40
CA VAL A 107 4.49 -10.33 4.32
C VAL A 107 4.86 -9.07 3.58
N ARG A 108 4.57 -7.92 4.20
CA ARG A 108 4.92 -6.61 3.67
C ARG A 108 5.80 -5.89 4.66
N GLY A 109 6.69 -5.09 4.09
CA GLY A 109 7.58 -4.26 4.87
C GLY A 109 8.22 -3.18 4.04
N MET A 110 9.13 -2.48 4.67
CA MET A 110 10.03 -1.57 3.99
C MET A 110 11.46 -1.79 4.44
N LYS A 111 12.39 -1.53 3.55
CA LYS A 111 13.80 -1.37 3.84
C LYS A 111 14.11 0.12 3.86
N ILE A 112 14.79 0.54 4.91
CA ILE A 112 15.24 1.90 5.18
C ILE A 112 16.76 1.88 5.20
N GLY A 113 17.43 2.84 4.58
CA GLY A 113 18.90 2.84 4.55
C GLY A 113 19.50 4.11 3.96
N SER A 114 20.79 4.07 3.63
CA SER A 114 21.42 5.17 2.90
C SER A 114 20.86 5.28 1.47
N ILE A 115 20.64 6.50 0.99
CA ILE A 115 20.39 6.78 -0.43
C ILE A 115 21.75 6.66 -1.13
N ASP A 116 22.08 5.47 -1.62
CA ASP A 116 22.94 5.47 -2.79
C ASP A 116 22.06 5.92 -3.96
N ASN A 117 22.51 6.93 -4.70
CA ASN A 117 21.85 7.54 -5.86
C ASN A 117 21.66 6.55 -7.03
N GLN A 118 21.00 5.43 -6.76
CA GLN A 118 20.83 4.32 -7.66
C GLN A 118 19.47 4.39 -8.32
N GLU A 119 19.44 4.06 -9.60
CA GLU A 119 18.21 3.90 -10.37
C GLU A 119 17.30 2.85 -9.67
N PRO A 120 15.97 3.07 -9.61
CA PRO A 120 15.04 2.21 -8.88
C PRO A 120 15.16 0.70 -9.18
N HIS A 121 15.52 0.35 -10.42
CA HIS A 121 15.69 -1.04 -10.83
C HIS A 121 16.93 -1.71 -10.20
N LYS A 122 18.04 -0.99 -10.03
CA LYS A 122 19.26 -1.54 -9.42
C LYS A 122 19.05 -1.80 -7.93
N SER A 123 18.39 -0.87 -7.25
CA SER A 123 18.08 -0.99 -5.82
C SER A 123 17.19 -2.18 -5.44
N LEU A 124 16.36 -2.69 -6.36
CA LEU A 124 15.58 -3.91 -6.12
C LEU A 124 16.45 -5.16 -6.18
N ASP A 125 17.29 -5.27 -7.21
CA ASP A 125 18.17 -6.41 -7.38
C ASP A 125 19.23 -6.41 -6.26
N ASP A 126 19.79 -5.25 -5.92
CA ASP A 126 20.68 -5.07 -4.76
C ASP A 126 20.01 -5.51 -3.45
N PHE A 127 18.73 -5.17 -3.23
CA PHE A 127 17.98 -5.62 -2.05
C PHE A 127 17.84 -7.14 -2.00
N ARG A 128 17.52 -7.78 -3.13
CA ARG A 128 17.37 -9.25 -3.22
C ARG A 128 18.71 -9.99 -3.10
N GLU A 129 19.79 -9.39 -3.61
CA GLU A 129 21.14 -9.94 -3.49
C GLU A 129 21.66 -9.81 -2.05
N ARG A 130 21.41 -8.68 -1.39
CA ARG A 130 21.84 -8.43 -0.01
C ARG A 130 20.99 -9.20 1.00
N TYR A 131 19.66 -9.17 0.90
CA TYR A 131 18.78 -9.74 1.92
C TYR A 131 18.10 -11.02 1.46
N ASN A 132 18.40 -12.10 2.17
CA ASN A 132 17.64 -13.34 2.08
C ASN A 132 16.55 -13.37 3.17
N ILE A 133 15.30 -13.29 2.73
CA ILE A 133 14.12 -13.34 3.61
C ILE A 133 13.52 -14.73 3.55
N ARG A 134 13.45 -15.40 4.70
CA ARG A 134 12.83 -16.71 4.87
C ARG A 134 11.69 -16.64 5.87
N ILE A 135 10.56 -17.21 5.49
CA ILE A 135 9.41 -17.39 6.37
C ILE A 135 9.26 -18.89 6.64
N ALA A 136 9.14 -19.27 7.90
CA ALA A 136 9.01 -20.64 8.34
C ALA A 136 8.03 -20.75 9.50
N ASP A 137 7.60 -21.98 9.79
CA ASP A 137 6.94 -22.28 11.05
C ASP A 137 7.94 -22.31 12.23
N PHE A 138 7.44 -22.61 13.42
CA PHE A 138 8.26 -22.76 14.62
C PHE A 138 9.24 -23.95 14.55
N GLU A 139 8.93 -24.97 13.74
CA GLU A 139 9.76 -26.16 13.55
C GLU A 139 10.81 -25.98 12.44
N ASP A 140 11.01 -24.74 11.97
CA ASP A 140 11.91 -24.39 10.87
C ASP A 140 11.53 -24.98 9.51
N GLN A 141 10.33 -25.53 9.34
CA GLN A 141 9.83 -25.92 8.03
C GLN A 141 9.58 -24.66 7.22
N PRO A 142 10.32 -24.46 6.11
CA PRO A 142 10.14 -23.27 5.31
C PRO A 142 8.76 -23.33 4.68
N PHE A 143 8.04 -22.23 4.79
CA PHE A 143 6.81 -22.04 4.04
C PHE A 143 7.17 -21.92 2.54
N SER A 144 8.26 -21.24 2.18
CA SER A 144 8.63 -21.01 0.78
C SER A 144 9.57 -22.07 0.18
N ARG A 145 9.22 -22.56 -1.01
CA ARG A 145 10.17 -23.21 -1.94
C ARG A 145 10.56 -22.32 -3.12
N ASP A 146 9.66 -21.44 -3.57
CA ASP A 146 9.81 -20.55 -4.73
C ASP A 146 9.15 -19.18 -4.46
N SER A 147 9.58 -18.48 -3.41
CA SER A 147 8.98 -17.18 -3.05
C SER A 147 9.21 -16.11 -4.11
N ARG A 148 8.16 -15.32 -4.39
CA ARG A 148 8.26 -14.12 -5.23
C ARG A 148 8.25 -12.88 -4.35
N SER A 149 9.40 -12.25 -4.19
CA SER A 149 9.47 -10.91 -3.62
C SER A 149 9.21 -9.89 -4.73
N SER A 150 8.27 -8.98 -4.56
CA SER A 150 8.17 -7.75 -5.35
C SER A 150 8.62 -6.57 -4.47
N ALA A 151 9.20 -5.54 -5.07
CA ALA A 151 9.43 -4.31 -4.35
C ALA A 151 9.21 -3.10 -5.26
N THR A 152 8.76 -2.02 -4.64
CA THR A 152 8.48 -0.74 -5.29
C THR A 152 9.25 0.33 -4.53
N ILE A 153 9.88 1.22 -5.27
CA ILE A 153 10.63 2.34 -4.72
C ILE A 153 9.82 3.59 -5.00
N GLU A 154 9.63 4.40 -3.97
CA GLU A 154 9.11 5.76 -4.16
C GLU A 154 10.26 6.62 -4.69
N ASN A 155 10.00 7.42 -5.72
CA ASN A 155 11.02 8.21 -6.42
C ASN A 155 11.92 8.97 -5.43
N ASN A 156 13.25 8.84 -5.56
CA ASN A 156 14.25 9.51 -4.71
C ASN A 156 14.05 9.29 -3.19
N ALA A 157 13.45 8.17 -2.78
CA ALA A 157 13.29 7.79 -1.39
C ALA A 157 14.44 6.89 -0.91
N ASN A 158 14.81 6.97 0.38
CA ASN A 158 15.57 5.92 1.06
C ASN A 158 14.70 4.78 1.58
N ILE A 159 13.53 4.58 0.97
CA ILE A 159 12.52 3.60 1.39
C ILE A 159 12.23 2.70 0.21
N LEU A 160 12.42 1.40 0.42
CA LEU A 160 12.04 0.36 -0.54
C LEU A 160 10.93 -0.47 0.08
N HIS A 161 9.73 -0.40 -0.48
CA HIS A 161 8.61 -1.22 -0.04
C HIS A 161 8.73 -2.60 -0.67
N PHE A 162 8.71 -3.66 0.13
CA PHE A 162 8.70 -5.03 -0.38
C PHE A 162 7.43 -5.77 0.03
N GLN A 163 7.05 -6.71 -0.82
CA GLN A 163 6.00 -7.68 -0.59
C GLN A 163 6.58 -9.05 -0.92
N HIS A 164 6.48 -9.98 0.02
CA HIS A 164 6.88 -11.37 -0.14
C HIS A 164 5.63 -12.23 -0.16
N ASP A 165 5.37 -12.83 -1.32
CA ASP A 165 4.16 -13.59 -1.60
C ASP A 165 4.40 -15.10 -1.62
N ASP A 166 3.30 -15.82 -1.41
CA ASP A 166 3.02 -17.18 -1.87
C ASP A 166 3.54 -18.35 -1.03
N VAL A 167 2.80 -18.66 0.05
CA VAL A 167 2.74 -20.02 0.60
C VAL A 167 1.33 -20.35 1.08
N PRO A 168 0.74 -21.49 0.68
CA PRO A 168 -0.44 -22.03 1.36
C PRO A 168 -0.06 -22.45 2.78
N VAL A 169 -0.55 -21.71 3.77
CA VAL A 169 -0.43 -22.02 5.19
C VAL A 169 -1.80 -22.32 5.77
N SER A 170 -1.83 -22.99 6.92
CA SER A 170 -3.08 -23.26 7.64
C SER A 170 -3.76 -21.96 8.07
N ASP A 171 -5.09 -21.93 8.07
CA ASP A 171 -5.86 -20.74 8.48
C ASP A 171 -5.75 -20.42 9.98
N ASP A 172 -5.31 -21.40 10.78
CA ASP A 172 -5.05 -21.33 12.22
C ASP A 172 -3.56 -21.20 12.54
N ILE A 173 -2.77 -20.56 11.67
CA ILE A 173 -1.36 -20.32 11.94
C ILE A 173 -1.18 -19.34 13.12
N ASP A 174 -0.64 -19.88 14.22
CA ASP A 174 -0.46 -19.16 15.48
C ASP A 174 0.91 -18.47 15.61
N THR A 175 1.90 -18.96 14.87
CA THR A 175 3.28 -18.50 14.98
C THR A 175 3.95 -18.50 13.61
N ILE A 176 4.61 -17.38 13.31
CA ILE A 176 5.38 -17.20 12.09
C ILE A 176 6.80 -16.84 12.47
N LYS A 177 7.77 -17.64 12.02
CA LYS A 177 9.19 -17.35 12.15
C LYS A 177 9.65 -16.60 10.91
N PHE A 178 10.00 -15.33 11.10
CA PHE A 178 10.54 -14.48 10.04
C PHE A 178 12.05 -14.33 10.23
N VAL A 179 12.83 -14.78 9.26
CA VAL A 179 14.29 -14.74 9.31
C VAL A 179 14.80 -13.88 8.16
N VAL A 180 15.61 -12.88 8.50
CA VAL A 180 16.30 -12.06 7.51
C VAL A 180 17.78 -12.25 7.68
N THR A 181 18.47 -12.60 6.60
CA THR A 181 19.93 -12.72 6.56
C THR A 181 20.49 -11.69 5.61
N ASP A 182 21.43 -10.87 6.10
CA ASP A 182 22.28 -10.02 5.28
C ASP A 182 23.44 -10.87 4.75
N ASN A 183 23.41 -11.15 3.44
CA ASN A 183 24.39 -11.97 2.75
C ASN A 183 25.77 -11.30 2.66
N GLN A 184 25.85 -9.96 2.82
CA GLN A 184 27.13 -9.24 2.77
C GLN A 184 27.86 -9.31 4.12
N THR A 185 27.13 -9.11 5.22
CA THR A 185 27.72 -9.11 6.57
C THR A 185 27.67 -10.48 7.25
N GLY A 186 26.81 -11.38 6.77
CA GLY A 186 26.51 -12.66 7.41
C GLY A 186 25.64 -12.53 8.67
N LEU A 187 25.21 -11.31 9.02
CA LEU A 187 24.29 -11.07 10.13
C LEU A 187 22.90 -11.59 9.77
N TYR A 188 22.28 -12.29 10.70
CA TYR A 188 20.88 -12.68 10.55
C TYR A 188 20.10 -12.30 11.79
N GLN A 189 18.85 -11.92 11.60
CA GLN A 189 17.88 -11.68 12.66
C GLN A 189 16.68 -12.60 12.49
N THR A 190 16.04 -12.92 13.60
CA THR A 190 14.85 -13.75 13.63
C THR A 190 13.81 -13.05 14.48
N LEU A 191 12.62 -12.87 13.91
CA LEU A 191 11.42 -12.43 14.61
C LEU A 191 10.46 -13.62 14.71
N PHE A 192 9.97 -13.84 15.93
CA PHE A 192 8.86 -14.74 16.16
C PHE A 192 7.60 -13.91 16.31
N LEU A 193 6.73 -14.01 15.32
CA LEU A 193 5.50 -13.24 15.22
C LEU A 193 4.35 -14.11 15.70
N HIS A 194 3.50 -13.54 16.55
CA HIS A 194 2.30 -14.17 17.08
C HIS A 194 1.09 -13.38 16.59
N PRO A 195 0.56 -13.70 15.39
CA PRO A 195 -0.34 -12.78 14.72
C PRO A 195 -1.62 -12.51 15.50
N GLN A 196 -2.00 -11.25 15.64
CA GLN A 196 -3.29 -10.83 16.19
C GLN A 196 -4.27 -10.55 15.05
N TRP A 197 -4.75 -11.63 14.43
CA TRP A 197 -5.54 -11.54 13.21
C TRP A 197 -6.83 -10.71 13.36
N GLU A 198 -6.93 -9.63 12.58
CA GLU A 198 -8.19 -8.95 12.30
C GLU A 198 -8.84 -9.59 11.06
N GLU A 199 -10.01 -10.21 11.22
CA GLU A 199 -10.73 -10.86 10.13
C GLU A 199 -11.64 -9.88 9.37
N HIS A 200 -11.50 -9.87 8.05
CA HIS A 200 -12.32 -9.07 7.16
C HIS A 200 -13.00 -9.91 6.09
N LYS A 201 -14.32 -9.75 5.96
CA LYS A 201 -15.11 -10.34 4.88
C LYS A 201 -15.27 -9.33 3.74
N LEU A 202 -14.67 -9.65 2.60
CA LEU A 202 -14.62 -8.79 1.44
C LEU A 202 -15.56 -9.30 0.35
N SER A 203 -16.29 -8.37 -0.26
CA SER A 203 -17.04 -8.63 -1.49
C SER A 203 -16.21 -8.28 -2.71
N TYR A 204 -16.70 -8.66 -3.89
CA TYR A 204 -16.11 -8.27 -5.16
C TYR A 204 -15.87 -6.75 -5.27
N PHE A 205 -16.80 -5.93 -4.77
CA PHE A 205 -16.75 -4.47 -4.94
C PHE A 205 -16.01 -3.73 -3.82
N SER A 206 -15.85 -4.35 -2.64
CA SER A 206 -15.21 -3.70 -1.47
C SER A 206 -13.77 -4.16 -1.23
N ARG A 207 -13.25 -5.13 -1.97
CA ARG A 207 -11.93 -5.72 -1.73
C ARG A 207 -10.74 -4.75 -1.73
N TYR A 208 -10.88 -3.57 -2.34
CA TYR A 208 -9.81 -2.56 -2.40
C TYR A 208 -9.76 -1.62 -1.21
N SER A 209 -10.74 -1.67 -0.29
CA SER A 209 -10.77 -0.75 0.86
C SER A 209 -9.94 -1.23 2.05
N ILE A 210 -9.62 -2.52 2.15
CA ILE A 210 -8.92 -3.12 3.29
C ILE A 210 -7.50 -3.53 2.87
N TYR A 211 -6.74 -2.55 2.40
CA TYR A 211 -5.30 -2.69 2.29
C TYR A 211 -4.68 -1.81 3.38
N PRO A 212 -4.49 -2.34 4.61
CA PRO A 212 -3.86 -1.62 5.72
C PRO A 212 -2.50 -1.02 5.36
N SER A 213 -1.76 -1.63 4.42
CA SER A 213 -0.53 -1.03 3.88
C SER A 213 -0.71 0.39 3.34
N ARG A 214 -1.93 0.79 2.92
CA ARG A 214 -2.25 2.17 2.54
C ARG A 214 -2.29 3.15 3.73
N ASN A 215 -2.36 2.64 4.96
CA ASN A 215 -2.25 3.44 6.17
C ASN A 215 -0.77 3.70 6.52
N TYR A 216 0.16 2.85 6.04
CA TYR A 216 1.59 3.11 6.12
C TYR A 216 2.11 3.92 4.91
N GLU A 217 1.34 4.92 4.48
CA GLU A 217 1.73 5.86 3.43
C GLU A 217 1.89 7.26 4.06
N PRO A 218 3.06 7.61 4.60
CA PRO A 218 3.27 8.93 5.22
C PRO A 218 2.95 10.06 4.24
N GLY A 219 3.23 9.87 2.94
CA GLY A 219 2.88 10.82 1.90
C GLY A 219 1.37 11.07 1.75
N LYS A 220 0.51 10.08 2.02
CA LYS A 220 -0.94 10.27 2.00
C LYS A 220 -1.39 11.18 3.15
N THR A 221 -0.83 10.99 4.34
CA THR A 221 -1.10 11.85 5.50
C THR A 221 -0.59 13.27 5.27
N ALA A 222 0.62 13.43 4.73
CA ALA A 222 1.19 14.72 4.38
C ALA A 222 0.33 15.45 3.34
N LYS A 223 -0.10 14.77 2.26
CA LYS A 223 -1.03 15.34 1.27
C LYS A 223 -2.36 15.74 1.89
N THR A 224 -2.94 14.90 2.76
CA THR A 224 -4.19 15.21 3.46
C THR A 224 -4.05 16.44 4.35
N PHE A 225 -2.92 16.55 5.06
CA PHE A 225 -2.57 17.71 5.86
C PHE A 225 -2.54 18.97 4.97
N VAL A 226 -1.67 19.01 3.97
CA VAL A 226 -1.54 20.17 3.05
C VAL A 226 -2.88 20.54 2.40
N ASN A 227 -3.55 19.59 1.75
CA ASN A 227 -4.79 19.87 1.02
C ASN A 227 -5.88 20.42 1.95
N SER A 228 -5.98 19.91 3.18
CA SER A 228 -6.96 20.44 4.12
C SER A 228 -6.68 21.87 4.59
N ILE A 229 -5.44 22.35 4.47
CA ILE A 229 -5.09 23.75 4.75
C ILE A 229 -5.46 24.62 3.55
N LEU A 230 -5.12 24.16 2.34
CA LEU A 230 -5.46 24.83 1.08
C LEU A 230 -6.97 24.95 0.88
N ASP A 231 -7.74 23.94 1.30
CA ASP A 231 -9.21 23.92 1.24
C ASP A 231 -9.88 24.66 2.41
N GLU A 232 -9.14 25.45 3.19
CA GLU A 232 -9.61 26.20 4.38
C GLU A 232 -10.20 25.31 5.51
N HIS A 233 -9.93 24.00 5.50
CA HIS A 233 -10.37 23.01 6.49
C HIS A 233 -9.32 22.72 7.57
N ARG A 234 -8.74 23.78 8.17
CA ARG A 234 -7.64 23.70 9.15
C ARG A 234 -7.87 22.71 10.29
N TYR A 235 -9.11 22.56 10.77
CA TYR A 235 -9.44 21.63 11.84
C TYR A 235 -9.11 20.16 11.51
N ILE A 236 -9.09 19.78 10.22
CA ILE A 236 -8.69 18.44 9.77
C ILE A 236 -7.18 18.27 9.96
N SER A 237 -6.38 19.25 9.50
CA SER A 237 -4.94 19.28 9.72
C SER A 237 -4.55 19.22 11.19
N GLU A 238 -5.24 19.96 12.05
CA GLU A 238 -4.95 19.95 13.49
C GLU A 238 -5.16 18.57 14.14
N LYS A 239 -6.06 17.74 13.60
CA LYS A 239 -6.26 16.35 14.04
C LYS A 239 -5.13 15.42 13.62
N LEU A 240 -4.42 15.76 12.54
CA LEU A 240 -3.24 15.02 12.08
C LEU A 240 -1.97 15.40 12.85
N LEU A 241 -1.95 16.54 13.54
CA LEU A 241 -0.80 16.94 14.34
C LEU A 241 -0.58 16.03 15.56
N HIS A 242 0.69 15.75 15.84
CA HIS A 242 1.10 15.09 17.06
C HIS A 242 0.73 15.96 18.29
N PRO A 243 0.17 15.39 19.38
CA PRO A 243 -0.36 16.17 20.51
C PRO A 243 0.66 17.11 21.16
N LYS A 244 1.95 16.71 21.22
CA LYS A 244 3.02 17.55 21.78
C LYS A 244 3.41 18.72 20.89
N CYS A 245 3.18 18.63 19.57
CA CYS A 245 3.61 19.65 18.60
C CYS A 245 2.48 20.61 18.22
N ARG A 246 1.21 20.23 18.47
CA ARG A 246 0.02 20.98 18.03
C ARG A 246 0.05 22.48 18.36
N LYS A 247 0.62 22.86 19.49
CA LYS A 247 0.67 24.27 19.94
C LYS A 247 1.79 25.10 19.30
N ASN A 248 2.77 24.44 18.70
CA ASN A 248 4.02 25.07 18.24
C ASN A 248 4.15 25.11 16.72
N ILE A 249 3.18 24.56 15.98
CA ILE A 249 3.17 24.65 14.51
C ILE A 249 3.01 26.11 14.11
N ASP A 250 4.00 26.62 13.37
CA ASP A 250 3.88 27.86 12.64
C ASP A 250 3.11 27.60 11.35
N TRP A 251 1.92 28.19 11.21
CA TRP A 251 1.10 28.01 10.02
C TRP A 251 1.48 28.98 8.90
N SER A 252 2.22 30.04 9.21
CA SER A 252 2.59 31.06 8.23
C SER A 252 3.59 30.54 7.19
N ILE A 253 4.36 29.49 7.51
CA ILE A 253 5.29 28.84 6.57
C ILE A 253 4.59 28.10 5.43
N LEU A 254 3.27 27.90 5.53
CA LEU A 254 2.44 27.33 4.47
C LEU A 254 1.73 28.41 3.64
N ASP A 255 1.88 29.69 3.98
CA ASP A 255 1.30 30.81 3.25
C ASP A 255 2.27 31.28 2.16
N HIS A 256 2.23 30.61 1.01
CA HIS A 256 3.05 30.95 -0.16
C HIS A 256 2.37 30.58 -1.48
N GLU A 257 2.74 31.27 -2.56
CA GLU A 257 2.10 31.12 -3.88
C GLU A 257 2.50 29.85 -4.65
N LEU A 258 3.53 29.12 -4.19
CA LEU A 258 4.04 27.94 -4.91
C LEU A 258 3.12 26.71 -4.88
N TRP A 259 2.00 26.74 -4.15
CA TRP A 259 1.05 25.62 -4.14
C TRP A 259 0.42 25.35 -5.50
N ASP A 260 0.36 26.37 -6.36
CA ASP A 260 -0.15 26.27 -7.73
C ASP A 260 0.93 25.82 -8.74
N SER A 261 2.17 25.65 -8.29
CA SER A 261 3.29 25.22 -9.13
C SER A 261 3.31 23.70 -9.32
N GLN A 262 4.03 23.23 -10.34
CA GLN A 262 4.35 21.82 -10.47
C GLN A 262 5.20 21.38 -9.28
N ARG A 263 4.99 20.12 -8.86
CA ARG A 263 5.62 19.59 -7.65
C ARG A 263 6.04 18.14 -7.82
N GLU A 264 7.25 17.85 -7.38
CA GLU A 264 7.76 16.50 -7.19
C GLU A 264 7.83 16.17 -5.71
N ASP A 265 7.25 15.02 -5.35
CA ASP A 265 7.11 14.62 -3.96
C ASP A 265 7.87 13.30 -3.71
N CYS A 266 8.58 13.21 -2.58
CA CYS A 266 9.13 11.95 -2.11
C CYS A 266 9.01 11.80 -0.58
N VAL A 267 9.14 10.56 -0.10
CA VAL A 267 9.19 10.25 1.33
C VAL A 267 10.60 9.84 1.69
N LEU A 268 11.13 10.38 2.78
CA LEU A 268 12.42 10.01 3.35
C LEU A 268 12.26 9.54 4.79
N TYR A 269 13.15 8.66 5.24
CA TYR A 269 13.37 8.36 6.65
C TYR A 269 14.52 9.22 7.17
N GLU A 270 14.24 10.01 8.20
CA GLU A 270 15.18 10.95 8.84
C GLU A 270 15.82 10.37 10.10
N GLY A 271 15.32 9.23 10.61
CA GLY A 271 15.80 8.58 11.82
C GLY A 271 15.36 9.28 13.11
N SER A 272 15.70 10.55 13.29
CA SER A 272 15.27 11.33 14.45
C SER A 272 15.08 12.81 14.13
N TYR A 273 14.11 13.44 14.80
CA TYR A 273 13.83 14.87 14.64
C TYR A 273 13.24 15.45 15.93
N GLN A 274 13.81 16.54 16.43
CA GLN A 274 13.33 17.24 17.65
C GLN A 274 13.06 16.31 18.86
N GLY A 275 13.90 15.27 19.04
CA GLY A 275 13.77 14.30 20.13
C GLY A 275 12.74 13.18 19.90
N PHE A 276 12.11 13.13 18.72
CA PHE A 276 11.36 11.97 18.25
C PHE A 276 12.29 11.02 17.49
N HIS A 277 12.02 9.73 17.58
CA HIS A 277 12.70 8.66 16.85
C HIS A 277 11.79 8.08 15.77
N ASP A 278 12.37 7.38 14.79
CA ASP A 278 11.68 6.78 13.64
C ASP A 278 10.84 7.79 12.85
N VAL A 279 11.44 8.97 12.64
CA VAL A 279 10.82 10.09 11.94
C VAL A 279 10.99 9.92 10.43
N PHE A 280 9.90 10.18 9.71
CA PHE A 280 9.86 10.28 8.27
C PHE A 280 9.66 11.74 7.87
N SER A 281 10.10 12.12 6.68
CA SER A 281 9.75 13.40 6.08
C SER A 281 9.09 13.19 4.73
N TYR A 282 8.11 14.03 4.43
CA TYR A 282 7.55 14.18 3.11
C TYR A 282 8.18 15.41 2.47
N TYR A 283 9.04 15.19 1.49
CA TYR A 283 9.78 16.21 0.77
C TYR A 283 9.01 16.66 -0.45
N MET A 284 8.78 17.97 -0.55
CA MET A 284 8.06 18.62 -1.63
C MET A 284 9.03 19.54 -2.36
N ASN A 285 9.25 19.28 -3.65
CA ASN A 285 10.08 20.09 -4.54
C ASN A 285 9.19 20.83 -5.53
N PHE A 286 9.20 22.15 -5.47
CA PHE A 286 8.45 23.00 -6.38
C PHE A 286 9.30 23.31 -7.62
N THR A 287 8.68 23.28 -8.81
CA THR A 287 9.34 23.58 -10.09
C THR A 287 8.54 24.60 -10.89
N ASN A 288 9.24 25.39 -11.72
CA ASN A 288 8.63 26.46 -12.53
C ASN A 288 8.24 26.00 -13.95
N SER A 289 8.49 24.74 -14.30
CA SER A 289 8.27 24.21 -15.66
C SER A 289 7.89 22.74 -15.64
N ASP A 290 7.17 22.31 -16.67
CA ASP A 290 6.83 20.90 -16.85
C ASP A 290 8.07 20.08 -17.29
N GLY A 291 8.17 18.85 -16.77
CA GLY A 291 9.19 17.87 -17.16
C GLY A 291 10.03 17.38 -15.99
N ALA A 292 10.50 16.13 -16.09
CA ALA A 292 11.30 15.48 -15.03
C ALA A 292 12.68 16.12 -14.78
N ASP A 293 13.14 16.97 -15.71
CA ASP A 293 14.42 17.69 -15.62
C ASP A 293 14.22 19.17 -15.21
N ALA A 294 13.00 19.56 -14.82
CA ALA A 294 12.71 20.93 -14.42
C ALA A 294 13.52 21.30 -13.16
N PRO A 295 14.21 22.45 -13.15
CA PRO A 295 15.00 22.83 -12.00
C PRO A 295 14.09 23.10 -10.79
N ILE A 296 14.46 22.53 -9.65
CA ILE A 296 13.81 22.78 -8.37
C ILE A 296 14.04 24.24 -8.00
N THR A 297 12.96 24.96 -7.68
CA THR A 297 13.00 26.38 -7.32
C THR A 297 12.88 26.59 -5.82
N ALA A 298 12.12 25.73 -5.15
CA ALA A 298 12.04 25.70 -3.70
C ALA A 298 11.73 24.29 -3.20
N SER A 299 12.05 24.05 -1.93
CA SER A 299 11.77 22.78 -1.26
C SER A 299 11.14 23.01 0.11
N GLN A 300 10.30 22.07 0.54
CA GLN A 300 9.70 22.07 1.87
C GLN A 300 9.52 20.63 2.38
N LYS A 301 9.67 20.44 3.70
CA LYS A 301 9.52 19.16 4.39
C LYS A 301 8.32 19.17 5.32
N ILE A 302 7.58 18.07 5.38
CA ILE A 302 6.65 17.79 6.47
C ILE A 302 7.20 16.60 7.23
N TYR A 303 7.47 16.75 8.53
CA TYR A 303 7.98 15.66 9.37
C TYR A 303 6.81 14.88 9.95
N LEU A 304 6.88 13.55 9.87
CA LEU A 304 5.84 12.64 10.31
C LEU A 304 6.40 11.53 11.20
N LEU A 305 5.57 11.06 12.12
CA LEU A 305 5.83 9.92 12.99
C LEU A 305 4.64 8.97 12.93
N PHE A 306 4.88 7.67 12.80
CA PHE A 306 3.82 6.68 12.95
C PHE A 306 3.64 6.36 14.43
N GLN A 307 2.46 6.65 14.99
CA GLN A 307 2.15 6.41 16.40
C GLN A 307 0.67 6.04 16.56
N ASP A 308 0.40 5.03 17.40
CA ASP A 308 -0.95 4.55 17.71
C ASP A 308 -1.74 4.26 16.41
N ASP A 309 -1.12 3.46 15.53
CA ASP A 309 -1.62 3.05 14.21
C ASP A 309 -1.94 4.20 13.22
N THR A 310 -1.44 5.40 13.48
CA THR A 310 -1.69 6.57 12.64
C THR A 310 -0.44 7.42 12.45
N TRP A 311 -0.27 7.96 11.25
CA TRP A 311 0.73 9.00 11.01
C TRP A 311 0.31 10.30 11.68
N LYS A 312 1.24 10.90 12.40
CA LYS A 312 1.12 12.21 13.01
C LYS A 312 2.14 13.15 12.42
N VAL A 313 1.70 14.36 12.05
CA VAL A 313 2.60 15.44 11.63
C VAL A 313 3.26 16.03 12.88
N LEU A 314 4.59 16.07 12.88
CA LEU A 314 5.41 16.64 13.93
C LEU A 314 5.66 18.12 13.70
N ASP A 315 6.06 18.48 12.49
CA ASP A 315 6.48 19.83 12.13
C ASP A 315 6.44 20.01 10.60
N VAL A 316 6.56 21.25 10.14
CA VAL A 316 6.75 21.60 8.74
C VAL A 316 7.97 22.52 8.65
N SER A 317 8.89 22.27 7.72
CA SER A 317 10.02 23.16 7.52
C SER A 317 9.56 24.48 6.89
N PRO A 318 10.33 25.56 7.09
CA PRO A 318 10.24 26.73 6.21
C PRO A 318 10.41 26.34 4.74
N LEU A 319 9.89 27.18 3.85
CA LEU A 319 10.15 27.09 2.43
C LEU A 319 11.61 27.50 2.15
N GLU A 320 12.41 26.58 1.61
CA GLU A 320 13.80 26.83 1.27
C GLU A 320 13.94 27.10 -0.22
N ASN A 321 14.31 28.32 -0.59
CA ASN A 321 14.59 28.65 -1.98
C ASN A 321 15.92 28.02 -2.40
N VAL A 322 15.90 27.21 -3.46
CA VAL A 322 17.10 26.64 -4.04
C VAL A 322 17.77 27.75 -4.85
N ARG A 323 18.83 28.35 -4.30
CA ARG A 323 19.65 29.30 -5.06
C ARG A 323 20.35 28.55 -6.18
N GLN A 324 19.99 28.87 -7.42
CA GLN A 324 20.70 28.42 -8.63
C GLN A 324 22.07 29.07 -8.73
#